data_AF-A0A934S961-F1
#
_entry.id   AF-A0A934S961-F1
#
_cell.length_a   1.000
_cell.length_b   1.000
_cell.length_c   1.000
_cell.angle_alpha   90.00
_cell.angle_beta   90.00
_cell.angle_gamma   90.00
#
_symmetry.space_group_name_H-M   'P 1'
#
loop_
_entity.id
_entity.type
_entity.pdbx_description
1 polymer ?
#
loop_
_entity_poly.entity_id
_entity_poly.type
_entity_poly.pdbx_seq_one_letter_code
_entity_poly.pdbx_strand_id
1 'polypeptide(L)'
;MKLVLQQFGYFSLACFISSSVGYFLLHFVMPDGWVFGTLYRMFLYHWEYPYQYIASVSIVYGLLATPLSIRFRRNQNMSFLIYSLGVALVILVASPIGGMLWVIHDMQAGYFTEGARFRDDLMWGALEGLRSGWLVILLSMPYNIFGLIAGYFITNHGFKRVGLDQIHVVKSLPSLSSLGETLSLHRGDKPGEPNR
;
A
#
# COMPACT_ATOMS: atom_id res chain seq x y z
N MET A 1 14.44 9.42 2.38
CA MET A 1 13.64 8.58 3.29
C MET A 1 12.23 9.13 3.54
N LYS A 2 12.07 10.40 3.97
CA LYS A 2 10.75 11.02 4.26
C LYS A 2 9.71 10.85 3.14
N LEU A 3 10.09 11.09 1.89
CA LEU A 3 9.19 10.96 0.73
C LEU A 3 8.68 9.52 0.51
N VAL A 4 9.57 8.53 0.65
CA VAL A 4 9.22 7.10 0.49
C VAL A 4 8.22 6.69 1.56
N LEU A 5 8.43 7.13 2.81
CA LEU A 5 7.51 6.85 3.90
C LEU A 5 6.14 7.53 3.70
N GLN A 6 6.12 8.76 3.18
CA GLN A 6 4.88 9.46 2.83
C GLN A 6 4.10 8.76 1.71
N GLN A 7 4.80 8.30 0.66
CA GLN A 7 4.18 7.53 -0.42
C GLN A 7 3.62 6.20 0.07
N PHE A 8 4.42 5.46 0.85
CA PHE A 8 3.98 4.21 1.48
C PHE A 8 2.74 4.43 2.35
N GLY A 9 2.77 5.43 3.22
CA GLY A 9 1.64 5.79 4.08
C GLY A 9 0.40 6.17 3.28
N TYR A 10 0.56 6.99 2.22
CA TYR A 10 -0.54 7.37 1.33
C TYR A 10 -1.17 6.15 0.65
N PHE A 11 -0.35 5.31 -0.02
CA PHE A 11 -0.88 4.15 -0.74
C PHE A 11 -1.53 3.13 0.19
N SER A 12 -0.92 2.87 1.35
CA SER A 12 -1.48 1.95 2.34
C SER A 12 -2.80 2.46 2.90
N LEU A 13 -2.84 3.72 3.34
CA LEU A 13 -4.04 4.31 3.95
C LEU A 13 -5.17 4.50 2.93
N ALA A 14 -4.87 4.99 1.74
CA ALA A 14 -5.86 5.16 0.68
C ALA A 14 -6.44 3.82 0.23
N CYS A 15 -5.60 2.80 0.07
CA CYS A 15 -6.06 1.44 -0.22
C CYS A 15 -6.94 0.93 0.91
N PHE A 16 -6.51 1.02 2.16
CA PHE A 16 -7.28 0.57 3.33
C PHE A 16 -8.66 1.24 3.41
N ILE A 17 -8.72 2.57 3.30
CA ILE A 17 -9.97 3.33 3.36
C ILE A 17 -10.89 2.93 2.20
N SER A 18 -10.39 2.95 0.96
CA SER A 18 -11.22 2.63 -0.21
C SER A 18 -11.74 1.19 -0.14
N SER A 19 -10.88 0.23 0.16
CA SER A 19 -11.21 -1.19 0.33
C SER A 19 -12.20 -1.43 1.47
N SER A 20 -12.11 -0.67 2.57
CA SER A 20 -13.07 -0.74 3.68
C SER A 20 -14.43 -0.18 3.30
N VAL A 21 -14.46 0.96 2.60
CA VAL A 21 -15.71 1.54 2.07
C VAL A 21 -16.35 0.59 1.04
N GLY A 22 -15.56 0.03 0.13
CA GLY A 22 -16.04 -0.95 -0.85
C GLY A 22 -16.62 -2.20 -0.17
N TYR A 23 -15.94 -2.71 0.86
CA TYR A 23 -16.45 -3.82 1.67
C TYR A 23 -17.79 -3.47 2.31
N PHE A 24 -17.86 -2.31 2.99
CA PHE A 24 -19.07 -1.86 3.66
C PHE A 24 -20.26 -1.71 2.71
N LEU A 25 -20.05 -1.10 1.53
CA LEU A 25 -21.09 -0.94 0.52
C LEU A 25 -21.55 -2.28 -0.05
N LEU A 26 -20.61 -3.19 -0.34
CA LEU A 26 -20.95 -4.53 -0.85
C LEU A 26 -21.66 -5.37 0.20
N HIS A 27 -21.25 -5.29 1.46
CA HIS A 27 -21.89 -5.96 2.58
C HIS A 27 -23.34 -5.49 2.80
N PHE A 28 -23.61 -4.21 2.57
CA PHE A 28 -24.97 -3.67 2.63
C PHE A 28 -25.88 -4.25 1.53
N VAL A 29 -25.34 -4.48 0.33
CA VAL A 29 -26.10 -5.01 -0.82
C VAL A 29 -26.18 -6.55 -0.80
N MET A 30 -25.15 -7.20 -0.28
CA MET A 30 -25.00 -8.66 -0.21
C MET A 30 -24.68 -9.07 1.23
N PRO A 31 -25.68 -9.04 2.14
CA PRO A 31 -25.53 -9.62 3.47
C PRO A 31 -25.24 -11.13 3.35
N ASP A 32 -24.72 -11.76 4.41
CA ASP A 32 -24.43 -13.20 4.50
C ASP A 32 -23.11 -13.72 3.88
N GLY A 33 -22.06 -12.90 3.83
CA GLY A 33 -20.70 -13.41 3.56
C GLY A 33 -20.28 -13.46 2.10
N TRP A 34 -21.18 -13.16 1.16
CA TRP A 34 -20.94 -13.25 -0.28
C TRP A 34 -19.97 -12.20 -0.85
N VAL A 35 -19.53 -11.24 -0.03
CA VAL A 35 -18.55 -10.23 -0.41
C VAL A 35 -17.18 -10.85 -0.68
N PHE A 36 -16.83 -11.92 0.03
CA PHE A 36 -15.64 -12.72 -0.19
C PHE A 36 -16.03 -14.09 -0.75
N GLY A 37 -15.24 -14.62 -1.70
CA GLY A 37 -15.54 -15.90 -2.35
C GLY A 37 -15.64 -17.04 -1.33
N THR A 38 -16.78 -17.73 -1.28
CA THR A 38 -17.00 -18.85 -0.35
C THR A 38 -16.58 -20.18 -0.98
N LEU A 39 -15.31 -20.57 -0.83
CA LEU A 39 -14.94 -21.99 -0.93
C LEU A 39 -15.06 -22.60 0.49
N TYR A 40 -15.94 -23.61 0.62
CA TYR A 40 -16.28 -24.40 1.82
C TYR A 40 -15.44 -24.14 3.10
N ARG A 41 -16.07 -23.55 4.14
CA ARG A 41 -15.58 -23.32 5.52
C ARG A 41 -14.25 -22.54 5.73
N MET A 42 -13.33 -22.46 4.78
CA MET A 42 -12.03 -21.78 4.95
C MET A 42 -12.14 -20.25 5.15
N PHE A 43 -13.30 -19.63 4.88
CA PHE A 43 -13.44 -18.16 4.84
C PHE A 43 -14.38 -17.55 5.87
N LEU A 44 -14.83 -18.32 6.87
CA LEU A 44 -15.67 -17.80 7.95
C LEU A 44 -15.02 -16.58 8.65
N TYR A 45 -13.71 -16.61 8.86
CA TYR A 45 -13.00 -15.50 9.52
C TYR A 45 -12.86 -14.24 8.67
N HIS A 46 -12.97 -14.31 7.34
CA HIS A 46 -12.95 -13.09 6.51
C HIS A 46 -14.22 -12.26 6.71
N TRP A 47 -15.31 -12.89 7.15
CA TRP A 47 -16.53 -12.23 7.55
C TRP A 47 -16.47 -11.65 8.97
N GLU A 48 -15.84 -12.38 9.90
CA GLU A 48 -15.72 -11.94 11.29
C GLU A 48 -14.65 -10.85 11.47
N TYR A 49 -13.54 -10.95 10.73
CA TYR A 49 -12.38 -10.05 10.85
C TYR A 49 -11.97 -9.38 9.51
N PRO A 50 -12.91 -8.84 8.70
CA PRO A 50 -12.63 -8.37 7.34
C PRO A 50 -11.53 -7.31 7.30
N TYR A 51 -11.53 -6.38 8.27
CA TYR A 51 -10.60 -5.27 8.29
C TYR A 51 -9.14 -5.68 8.54
N GLN A 52 -8.89 -6.83 9.19
CA GLN A 52 -7.52 -7.34 9.38
C GLN A 52 -6.93 -7.83 8.06
N TYR A 53 -7.74 -8.55 7.26
CA TYR A 53 -7.37 -8.99 5.92
C TYR A 53 -7.25 -7.81 4.95
N ILE A 54 -8.15 -6.82 5.03
CA ILE A 54 -8.04 -5.59 4.23
C ILE A 54 -6.76 -4.83 4.58
N ALA A 55 -6.43 -4.70 5.87
CA ALA A 55 -5.20 -4.05 6.31
C ALA A 55 -3.94 -4.74 5.79
N SER A 56 -3.88 -6.07 5.82
CA SER A 56 -2.72 -6.81 5.33
C SER A 56 -2.49 -6.59 3.83
N VAL A 57 -3.54 -6.71 3.01
CA VAL A 57 -3.48 -6.42 1.57
C VAL A 57 -3.09 -4.97 1.32
N SER A 58 -3.63 -4.02 2.09
CA SER A 58 -3.33 -2.59 1.92
C SER A 58 -1.88 -2.25 2.24
N ILE A 59 -1.28 -2.87 3.26
CA ILE A 59 0.14 -2.70 3.59
C ILE A 59 1.01 -3.27 2.47
N VAL A 60 0.73 -4.48 2.00
CA VAL A 60 1.45 -5.11 0.88
C VAL A 60 1.34 -4.25 -0.39
N TYR A 61 0.14 -3.75 -0.66
CA TYR A 61 -0.10 -2.80 -1.75
C TYR A 61 0.74 -1.55 -1.59
N GLY A 62 0.77 -0.91 -0.42
CA GLY A 62 1.60 0.26 -0.19
C GLY A 62 3.10 0.00 -0.40
N LEU A 63 3.59 -1.15 0.09
CA LEU A 63 4.98 -1.56 -0.08
C LEU A 63 5.37 -1.74 -1.55
N LEU A 64 4.49 -2.33 -2.36
CA LEU A 64 4.76 -2.62 -3.78
C LEU A 64 4.44 -1.42 -4.68
N ALA A 65 3.36 -0.71 -4.40
CA ALA A 65 2.94 0.47 -5.12
C ALA A 65 4.01 1.56 -5.02
N THR A 66 4.63 1.78 -3.86
CA THR A 66 5.65 2.84 -3.65
C THR A 66 6.82 2.82 -4.64
N PRO A 67 7.57 1.70 -4.84
CA PRO A 67 8.62 1.62 -5.83
C PRO A 67 8.10 1.51 -7.28
N LEU A 68 6.98 0.80 -7.51
CA LEU A 68 6.32 0.77 -8.82
C LEU A 68 5.89 2.18 -9.25
N SER A 69 5.64 3.01 -8.24
CA SER A 69 5.16 4.34 -8.40
C SER A 69 6.09 5.20 -9.28
N ILE A 70 7.39 5.08 -9.01
CA ILE A 70 8.44 5.81 -9.71
C ILE A 70 8.53 5.36 -11.17
N ARG A 71 8.33 4.06 -11.44
CA ARG A 71 8.37 3.49 -12.79
C ARG A 71 7.15 3.87 -13.62
N PHE A 72 5.97 3.92 -13.00
CA PHE A 72 4.71 4.26 -13.65
C PHE A 72 4.74 5.65 -14.27
N ARG A 73 5.34 6.62 -13.55
CA ARG A 73 5.48 8.00 -14.03
C ARG A 73 6.30 8.11 -15.31
N ARG A 74 7.29 7.23 -15.47
CA ARG A 74 8.23 7.27 -16.60
C ARG A 74 7.62 6.72 -17.89
N ASN A 75 6.72 5.74 -17.80
CA ASN A 75 6.21 4.98 -18.94
C ASN A 75 4.67 4.88 -18.93
N GLN A 76 3.98 5.98 -19.28
CA GLN A 76 2.50 6.01 -19.28
C GLN A 76 1.87 4.96 -20.20
N ASN A 77 2.50 4.62 -21.33
CA ASN A 77 2.00 3.60 -22.26
C ASN A 77 2.00 2.18 -21.66
N MET A 78 2.86 1.93 -20.66
CA MET A 78 2.95 0.64 -19.95
C MET A 78 2.24 0.65 -18.59
N SER A 79 1.53 1.73 -18.27
CA SER A 79 0.83 1.92 -16.99
C SER A 79 -0.07 0.74 -16.64
N PHE A 80 -0.94 0.33 -17.56
CA PHE A 80 -1.87 -0.77 -17.33
C PHE A 80 -1.16 -2.10 -17.08
N LEU A 81 -0.11 -2.41 -17.84
CA LEU A 81 0.69 -3.63 -17.67
C LEU A 81 1.41 -3.64 -16.32
N ILE A 82 2.06 -2.54 -15.96
CA ILE A 82 2.77 -2.38 -14.68
C ILE A 82 1.78 -2.51 -13.52
N TYR A 83 0.59 -1.90 -13.64
CA TYR A 83 -0.46 -2.01 -12.64
C TYR A 83 -0.93 -3.46 -12.48
N SER A 84 -1.23 -4.15 -13.58
CA SER A 84 -1.72 -5.53 -13.57
C SER A 84 -0.70 -6.49 -12.95
N LEU A 85 0.59 -6.35 -13.30
CA LEU A 85 1.67 -7.09 -12.66
C LEU A 85 1.81 -6.75 -11.18
N GLY A 86 1.65 -5.48 -10.82
CA GLY A 86 1.63 -5.02 -9.43
C GLY A 86 0.53 -5.69 -8.62
N VAL A 87 -0.69 -5.77 -9.15
CA VAL A 87 -1.81 -6.47 -8.50
C VAL A 87 -1.52 -7.95 -8.33
N ALA A 88 -1.03 -8.63 -9.38
CA ALA A 88 -0.65 -10.05 -9.28
C ALA A 88 0.39 -10.28 -8.18
N LEU A 89 1.39 -9.39 -8.06
CA LEU A 89 2.40 -9.47 -7.02
C LEU A 89 1.83 -9.19 -5.62
N VAL A 90 0.89 -8.23 -5.50
CA VAL A 90 0.17 -7.99 -4.23
C VAL A 90 -0.57 -9.23 -3.78
N ILE A 91 -1.28 -9.91 -4.70
CA ILE A 91 -2.00 -11.16 -4.40
C ILE A 91 -1.01 -12.21 -3.88
N LEU A 92 0.10 -12.44 -4.58
CA LEU A 92 1.10 -13.45 -4.20
C LEU A 92 1.75 -13.15 -2.84
N VAL A 93 2.05 -11.89 -2.54
CA VAL A 93 2.72 -11.48 -1.28
C VAL A 93 1.74 -11.40 -0.11
N ALA A 94 0.50 -10.98 -0.35
CA ALA A 94 -0.52 -10.91 0.70
C ALA A 94 -1.09 -12.28 1.07
N SER A 95 -1.11 -13.23 0.13
CA SER A 95 -1.59 -14.61 0.33
C SER A 95 -0.99 -15.32 1.56
N PRO A 96 0.34 -15.38 1.76
CA PRO A 96 0.92 -16.00 2.96
C PRO A 96 0.53 -15.27 4.25
N ILE A 97 0.42 -13.93 4.23
CA ILE A 97 -0.01 -13.16 5.41
C ILE A 97 -1.47 -13.48 5.76
N GLY A 98 -2.34 -13.60 4.75
CA GLY A 98 -3.72 -14.03 4.93
C GLY A 98 -3.83 -15.45 5.51
N GLY A 99 -3.00 -16.38 5.04
CA GLY A 99 -2.93 -17.74 5.58
C GLY A 99 -2.43 -17.81 7.02
N MET A 100 -1.46 -16.96 7.39
CA MET A 100 -1.03 -16.80 8.78
C MET A 100 -2.14 -16.24 9.67
N LEU A 101 -2.85 -15.19 9.22
CA LEU A 101 -3.99 -14.62 9.93
C LEU A 101 -5.10 -15.65 10.15
N TRP A 102 -5.36 -16.48 9.14
CA TRP A 102 -6.31 -17.58 9.26
C TRP A 102 -5.94 -18.54 10.40
N VAL A 103 -4.68 -19.00 10.46
CA VAL A 103 -4.21 -19.88 11.54
C VAL A 103 -4.32 -19.21 12.92
N ILE A 104 -4.02 -17.90 13.01
CA ILE A 104 -4.19 -17.15 14.26
C ILE A 104 -5.65 -17.17 14.72
N HIS A 105 -6.60 -16.98 13.80
CA HIS A 105 -8.02 -17.06 14.15
C HIS A 105 -8.48 -18.48 14.50
N ASP A 106 -7.93 -19.51 13.86
CA ASP A 106 -8.19 -20.90 14.26
C ASP A 106 -7.66 -21.20 15.68
N MET A 107 -6.51 -20.64 16.06
CA MET A 107 -5.99 -20.73 17.44
C MET A 107 -6.93 -20.02 18.42
N GLN A 108 -7.40 -18.81 18.09
CA GLN A 108 -8.34 -18.05 18.92
C GLN A 108 -9.69 -18.76 19.10
N ALA A 109 -10.13 -19.51 18.10
CA ALA A 109 -11.34 -20.33 18.15
C ALA A 109 -11.13 -21.69 18.86
N GLY A 110 -9.90 -22.00 19.28
CA GLY A 110 -9.56 -23.23 20.01
C GLY A 110 -9.36 -24.47 19.13
N TYR A 111 -9.25 -24.33 17.80
CA TYR A 111 -8.96 -25.45 16.90
C TYR A 111 -7.51 -25.93 17.02
N PHE A 112 -6.59 -25.05 17.41
CA PHE A 112 -5.20 -25.37 17.71
C PHE A 112 -4.86 -24.97 19.14
N THR A 113 -4.02 -25.76 19.81
CA THR A 113 -3.51 -25.41 21.13
C THR A 113 -2.49 -24.28 21.02
N GLU A 114 -2.74 -23.15 21.68
CA GLU A 114 -1.75 -22.08 21.83
C GLU A 114 -0.46 -22.63 22.47
N GLY A 115 0.72 -22.29 21.94
CA GLY A 115 2.01 -22.67 22.54
C GLY A 115 3.04 -23.25 21.58
N ALA A 116 3.65 -24.38 21.96
CA ALA A 116 4.95 -24.87 21.45
C ALA A 116 5.08 -25.02 19.92
N ARG A 117 3.96 -25.12 19.20
CA ARG A 117 3.91 -25.27 17.73
C ARG A 117 3.51 -24.01 16.97
N PHE A 118 3.34 -22.88 17.65
CA PHE A 118 2.87 -21.62 17.07
C PHE A 118 3.59 -21.23 15.77
N ARG A 119 4.93 -21.35 15.75
CA ARG A 119 5.74 -21.03 14.57
C ARG A 119 5.48 -21.99 13.40
N ASP A 120 5.36 -23.28 13.68
CA ASP A 120 5.16 -24.30 12.65
C ASP A 120 3.78 -24.18 12.03
N ASP A 121 2.76 -23.93 12.86
CA ASP A 121 1.39 -23.75 12.42
C ASP A 121 1.25 -22.43 11.62
N LEU A 122 1.93 -21.35 12.02
CA LEU A 122 2.00 -20.12 11.22
C LEU A 122 2.68 -20.33 9.86
N MET A 123 3.78 -21.08 9.82
CA MET A 123 4.48 -21.38 8.56
C MET A 123 3.62 -22.25 7.65
N TRP A 124 2.91 -23.22 8.23
CA TRP A 124 1.92 -24.02 7.52
C TRP A 124 0.79 -23.14 6.95
N GLY A 125 0.25 -22.23 7.76
CA GLY A 125 -0.74 -21.23 7.31
C GLY A 125 -0.23 -20.38 6.16
N ALA A 126 1.02 -19.90 6.22
CA ALA A 126 1.64 -19.13 5.15
C ALA A 126 1.74 -19.94 3.84
N LEU A 127 2.12 -21.22 3.92
CA LEU A 127 2.21 -22.12 2.76
C LEU A 127 0.83 -22.41 2.17
N GLU A 128 -0.18 -22.70 3.00
CA GLU A 128 -1.54 -22.92 2.54
C GLU A 128 -2.16 -21.64 1.94
N GLY A 129 -1.84 -20.49 2.51
CA GLY A 129 -2.17 -19.18 1.94
C GLY A 129 -1.60 -19.02 0.53
N LEU A 130 -0.33 -19.37 0.31
CA LEU A 130 0.27 -19.32 -1.03
C LEU A 130 -0.34 -20.36 -1.99
N ARG A 131 -0.68 -21.56 -1.49
CA ARG A 131 -1.23 -22.66 -2.30
C ARG A 131 -2.66 -22.38 -2.76
N SER A 132 -3.50 -21.84 -1.89
CA SER A 132 -4.95 -21.73 -2.09
C SER A 132 -5.48 -20.29 -2.03
N GLY A 133 -4.84 -19.40 -1.29
CA GLY A 133 -5.32 -18.03 -1.03
C GLY A 133 -5.46 -17.17 -2.29
N TRP A 134 -4.63 -17.36 -3.31
CA TRP A 134 -4.79 -16.65 -4.59
C TRP A 134 -6.12 -16.96 -5.27
N LEU A 135 -6.61 -18.19 -5.19
CA LEU A 135 -7.88 -18.61 -5.78
C LEU A 135 -9.05 -17.94 -5.06
N VAL A 136 -8.96 -17.86 -3.73
CA VAL A 136 -9.94 -17.19 -2.88
C VAL A 136 -10.07 -15.73 -3.24
N ILE A 137 -8.91 -15.07 -3.39
CA ILE A 137 -8.86 -13.69 -3.82
C ILE A 137 -9.58 -13.60 -5.16
N LEU A 138 -9.20 -14.38 -6.18
CA LEU A 138 -9.85 -14.34 -7.49
C LEU A 138 -11.37 -14.56 -7.46
N LEU A 139 -11.87 -15.46 -6.62
CA LEU A 139 -13.30 -15.75 -6.49
C LEU A 139 -14.10 -14.62 -5.82
N SER A 140 -13.43 -13.68 -5.15
CA SER A 140 -14.05 -12.49 -4.53
C SER A 140 -14.36 -11.40 -5.57
N MET A 141 -15.08 -11.77 -6.63
CA MET A 141 -15.23 -10.98 -7.86
C MET A 141 -15.79 -9.57 -7.65
N PRO A 142 -16.90 -9.35 -6.89
CA PRO A 142 -17.44 -8.00 -6.71
C PRO A 142 -16.44 -7.09 -6.00
N TYR A 143 -15.77 -7.62 -4.99
CA TYR A 143 -14.77 -6.91 -4.21
C TYR A 143 -13.51 -6.59 -5.03
N ASN A 144 -13.03 -7.56 -5.80
CA ASN A 144 -11.87 -7.39 -6.68
C ASN A 144 -12.09 -6.34 -7.76
N ILE A 145 -13.27 -6.34 -8.40
CA ILE A 145 -13.60 -5.35 -9.42
C ILE A 145 -13.53 -3.94 -8.81
N PHE A 146 -14.13 -3.75 -7.64
CA PHE A 146 -14.05 -2.49 -6.90
C PHE A 146 -12.60 -2.13 -6.58
N GLY A 147 -11.83 -3.07 -6.02
CA GLY A 147 -10.43 -2.87 -5.63
C GLY A 147 -9.52 -2.53 -6.81
N LEU A 148 -9.74 -3.13 -7.98
CA LEU A 148 -9.01 -2.83 -9.22
C LEU A 148 -9.29 -1.40 -9.70
N ILE A 149 -10.56 -0.99 -9.70
CA ILE A 149 -10.95 0.36 -10.11
C ILE A 149 -10.38 1.40 -9.13
N ALA A 150 -10.63 1.21 -7.83
CA ALA A 150 -10.16 2.10 -6.78
C ALA A 150 -8.62 2.17 -6.74
N GLY A 151 -7.95 1.02 -6.80
CA GLY A 151 -6.49 0.91 -6.81
C GLY A 151 -5.85 1.59 -8.02
N TYR A 152 -6.44 1.45 -9.21
CA TYR A 152 -5.99 2.16 -10.41
C TYR A 152 -6.08 3.68 -10.20
N PHE A 153 -7.19 4.20 -9.68
CA PHE A 153 -7.34 5.63 -9.41
C PHE A 153 -6.39 6.14 -8.32
N ILE A 154 -6.22 5.38 -7.21
CA ILE A 154 -5.29 5.71 -6.13
C ILE A 154 -3.86 5.76 -6.66
N THR A 155 -3.46 4.78 -7.44
CA THR A 155 -2.15 4.74 -8.09
C THR A 155 -1.98 5.96 -8.98
N ASN A 156 -2.91 6.19 -9.92
CA ASN A 156 -2.85 7.29 -10.87
C ASN A 156 -2.83 8.69 -10.22
N HIS A 157 -3.63 8.91 -9.16
CA HIS A 157 -3.71 10.20 -8.46
C HIS A 157 -2.59 10.41 -7.45
N GLY A 158 -2.17 9.35 -6.75
CA GLY A 158 -1.05 9.38 -5.82
C GLY A 158 0.23 9.89 -6.47
N PHE A 159 0.44 9.55 -7.75
CA PHE A 159 1.52 10.09 -8.56
C PHE A 159 1.56 11.59 -8.67
N LYS A 160 0.39 12.18 -8.92
CA LYS A 160 0.28 13.61 -9.18
C LYS A 160 0.50 14.37 -7.88
N ARG A 161 -0.14 13.96 -6.78
CA ARG A 161 -0.11 14.71 -5.52
C ARG A 161 1.23 14.63 -4.80
N VAL A 162 1.75 13.43 -4.54
CA VAL A 162 2.96 13.26 -3.72
C VAL A 162 4.24 13.66 -4.48
N GLY A 163 4.19 13.72 -5.82
CA GLY A 163 5.32 14.10 -6.67
C GLY A 163 5.38 15.58 -7.10
N LEU A 164 4.27 16.34 -7.02
CA LEU A 164 4.22 17.74 -7.48
C LEU A 164 4.62 18.73 -6.38
N ASP A 165 4.26 18.47 -5.12
CA ASP A 165 4.51 19.41 -4.03
C ASP A 165 6.02 19.63 -3.77
N GLN A 166 6.87 18.68 -4.13
CA GLN A 166 8.32 18.78 -3.95
C GLN A 166 9.04 19.46 -5.12
N ILE A 167 8.54 19.34 -6.36
CA ILE A 167 9.18 19.98 -7.53
C ILE A 167 8.95 21.48 -7.52
N HIS A 168 7.79 21.94 -7.04
CA HIS A 168 7.55 23.38 -6.89
C HIS A 168 8.45 24.02 -5.83
N VAL A 169 8.73 23.34 -4.72
CA VAL A 169 9.65 23.83 -3.68
C VAL A 169 11.09 23.94 -4.19
N VAL A 170 11.55 23.00 -5.03
CA VAL A 170 12.89 23.06 -5.62
C VAL A 170 13.00 24.15 -6.68
N LYS A 171 11.93 24.44 -7.43
CA LYS A 171 11.90 25.54 -8.40
C LYS A 171 11.76 26.93 -7.76
N SER A 172 11.24 27.02 -6.53
CA SER A 172 11.12 28.29 -5.79
C SER A 172 12.38 28.66 -5.00
N LEU A 173 13.38 27.78 -4.92
CA LEU A 173 14.68 28.16 -4.38
C LEU A 173 15.37 29.09 -5.38
N PRO A 174 15.81 30.29 -4.97
CA PRO A 174 16.60 31.16 -5.83
C PRO A 174 17.77 30.35 -6.38
N SER A 175 18.03 30.46 -7.69
CA SER A 175 19.18 29.82 -8.31
C SER A 175 20.44 30.12 -7.47
N LEU A 176 21.32 29.13 -7.25
CA LEU A 176 22.56 29.37 -6.51
C LEU A 176 23.40 30.51 -7.13
N SER A 177 23.22 30.78 -8.43
CA SER A 177 23.75 31.96 -9.12
C SER A 177 23.23 33.30 -8.57
N SER A 178 21.94 33.43 -8.23
CA SER A 178 21.38 34.67 -7.67
C SER A 178 21.79 34.88 -6.20
N LEU A 179 22.08 33.79 -5.46
CA LEU A 179 22.64 33.88 -4.11
C LEU A 179 24.10 34.38 -4.12
N GLY A 180 24.86 34.05 -5.16
CA GLY A 180 26.23 34.55 -5.37
C GLY A 180 26.29 36.07 -5.61
N GLU A 181 25.35 36.63 -6.37
CA GLU A 181 25.25 38.09 -6.60
C GLU A 181 24.81 38.86 -5.34
N THR A 182 23.96 38.26 -4.51
CA THR A 182 23.51 38.92 -3.27
C THR A 182 24.63 38.94 -2.22
N LEU A 183 25.48 37.91 -2.17
CA LEU A 183 26.63 37.84 -1.26
C LEU A 183 27.82 38.68 -1.74
N SER A 184 27.98 38.91 -3.04
CA SER A 184 29.04 39.80 -3.56
C SER A 184 28.76 41.27 -3.28
N LEU A 185 27.48 41.67 -3.20
CA LEU A 185 27.05 43.03 -2.83
C LEU A 185 27.29 43.39 -1.34
N HIS A 186 27.59 42.42 -0.47
CA HIS A 186 27.81 42.66 0.96
C HIS A 186 29.29 42.56 1.39
N ARG A 187 30.22 42.41 0.44
CA ARG A 187 31.67 42.28 0.73
C ARG A 187 32.50 43.54 0.42
N GLY A 188 31.85 44.66 0.13
CA GLY A 188 32.52 45.93 -0.12
C GLY A 188 32.06 46.99 0.88
N ASP A 189 32.60 46.93 2.09
CA ASP A 189 32.90 48.11 2.95
C ASP A 189 33.31 47.60 4.34
N LYS A 190 34.62 47.39 4.52
CA LYS A 190 35.21 47.42 5.86
C LYS A 190 35.54 48.89 6.15
N PRO A 191 34.84 49.57 7.07
CA PRO A 191 35.25 50.89 7.51
C PRO A 191 36.60 50.80 8.22
N GLY A 192 37.47 51.76 7.90
CA GLY A 192 38.92 51.74 8.13
C GLY A 192 39.37 51.30 9.52
N GLU A 193 40.34 50.37 9.53
CA GLU A 193 41.28 50.21 10.64
C GLU A 193 42.22 51.44 10.67
N PRO A 194 42.30 52.17 11.79
CA PRO A 194 43.27 53.23 11.96
C PRO A 194 44.67 52.63 12.21
N ASN A 195 45.63 53.01 11.37
CA ASN A 195 47.05 52.70 11.55
C ASN A 195 47.54 53.20 12.91
N ARG A 196 48.08 52.29 13.73
CA ARG A 196 48.98 52.58 14.86
C ARG A 196 50.19 51.67 14.80
#